data_AF-A0A673MSZ3-F1
#
_entry.id   AF-A0A673MSZ3-F1
#
_cell.length_a   1.000
_cell.length_b   1.000
_cell.length_c   1.000
_cell.angle_alpha   90.00
_cell.angle_beta   90.00
_cell.angle_gamma   90.00
#
_symmetry.space_group_name_H-M   'P 1'
#
loop_
_entity.id
_entity.type
_entity.pdbx_description
1 polymer ?
#
loop_
_entity_poly.entity_id
_entity_poly.type
_entity_poly.pdbx_seq_one_letter_code
_entity_poly.pdbx_strand_id
1 'polypeptide(L)'
;MALSDAAVQKQIKHMMAFIEQEANEKAEEIDAKAEEEFNIEKGRLVQTQRLKIMEYYEKKEKQIEQQKKIQMSNLLNQARLKVLKARDDMIKDLLNEARQRMANIAKNPNEYPTLLEGLVLQGFYQLLEPKVIVRCRKEDVAMVQAAVKKNIPIYKETVKSNIEVRIDENNFLPSDISGGVEVYNADADWTF
;
A
#
# COMPACT_ATOMS: atom_id res chain seq x y z
N MET A 1 94.84 32.03 59.83
CA MET A 1 95.30 31.58 58.50
C MET A 1 94.29 32.06 57.47
N ALA A 2 94.65 33.06 56.68
CA ALA A 2 93.84 33.49 55.54
C ALA A 2 94.02 32.45 54.41
N LEU A 3 92.92 31.96 53.85
CA LEU A 3 92.94 31.12 52.65
C LEU A 3 93.65 31.88 51.51
N SER A 4 94.45 31.20 50.70
CA SER A 4 95.12 31.84 49.54
C SER A 4 94.09 32.18 48.45
N ASP A 5 94.26 33.32 47.78
CA ASP A 5 93.36 33.78 46.69
C ASP A 5 93.13 32.72 45.61
N ALA A 6 94.12 31.87 45.34
CA ALA A 6 94.00 30.76 44.40
C ALA A 6 92.99 29.69 44.86
N ALA A 7 92.87 29.44 46.16
CA ALA A 7 91.89 28.52 46.72
C ALA A 7 90.47 29.11 46.66
N VAL A 8 90.33 30.43 46.88
CA VAL A 8 89.06 31.14 46.76
C VAL A 8 88.55 31.14 45.32
N GLN A 9 89.41 31.42 44.32
CA GLN A 9 89.03 31.35 42.91
C GLN A 9 88.62 29.93 42.48
N LYS A 10 89.29 28.89 43.00
CA LYS A 10 88.92 27.50 42.71
C LYS A 10 87.54 27.13 43.28
N GLN A 11 87.20 27.61 44.47
CA GLN A 11 85.86 27.44 45.03
C GLN A 11 84.79 28.19 44.23
N ILE A 12 85.05 29.42 43.79
CA ILE A 12 84.10 30.18 42.96
C ILE A 12 83.83 29.45 41.63
N LYS A 13 84.88 28.95 40.95
CA LYS A 13 84.72 28.17 39.71
C LYS A 13 83.93 26.88 39.94
N HIS A 14 84.17 26.18 41.03
CA HIS A 14 83.40 24.98 41.38
C HIS A 14 81.93 25.33 41.64
N MET A 15 81.67 26.45 42.31
CA MET A 15 80.30 26.91 42.58
C MET A 15 79.58 27.35 41.30
N MET A 16 80.27 28.00 40.36
CA MET A 16 79.72 28.34 39.03
C MET A 16 79.39 27.10 38.22
N ALA A 17 80.28 26.09 38.19
CA ALA A 17 80.04 24.84 37.48
C ALA A 17 78.85 24.06 38.08
N PHE A 18 78.69 24.10 39.41
CA PHE A 18 77.51 23.52 40.08
C PHE A 18 76.21 24.23 39.67
N ILE A 19 76.20 25.56 39.64
CA ILE A 19 75.03 26.35 39.21
C ILE A 19 74.69 26.06 37.74
N GLU A 20 75.69 25.95 36.87
CA GLU A 20 75.49 25.62 35.45
C GLU A 20 74.96 24.20 35.26
N GLN A 21 75.47 23.22 36.01
CA GLN A 21 74.95 21.86 36.00
C GLN A 21 73.50 21.81 36.51
N GLU A 22 73.20 22.47 37.63
CA GLU A 22 71.85 22.51 38.19
C GLU A 22 70.86 23.17 37.21
N ALA A 23 71.27 24.22 36.50
CA ALA A 23 70.45 24.87 35.48
C ALA A 23 70.20 23.95 34.28
N ASN A 24 71.23 23.22 33.81
CA ASN A 24 71.09 22.27 32.70
C ASN A 24 70.20 21.07 33.07
N GLU A 25 70.37 20.49 34.26
CA GLU A 25 69.50 19.42 34.77
C GLU A 25 68.04 19.89 34.88
N LYS A 26 67.82 21.13 35.33
CA LYS A 26 66.48 21.73 35.38
C LYS A 26 65.87 21.91 33.98
N ALA A 27 66.68 22.32 33.00
CA ALA A 27 66.23 22.48 31.63
C ALA A 27 65.84 21.13 31.00
N GLU A 28 66.69 20.10 31.17
CA GLU A 28 66.38 18.75 30.70
C GLU A 28 65.13 18.16 31.37
N GLU A 29 64.91 18.41 32.67
CA GLU A 29 63.69 18.00 33.36
C GLU A 29 62.44 18.67 32.78
N ILE A 30 62.52 19.95 32.44
CA ILE A 30 61.42 20.70 31.82
C ILE A 30 61.12 20.15 30.42
N ASP A 31 62.15 19.90 29.62
CA ASP A 31 61.98 19.37 28.26
C ASP A 31 61.38 17.97 28.26
N ALA A 32 61.86 17.09 29.14
CA ALA A 32 61.31 15.74 29.31
C ALA A 32 59.83 15.78 29.72
N LYS A 33 59.47 16.66 30.67
CA LYS A 33 58.07 16.87 31.08
C LYS A 33 57.21 17.43 29.96
N ALA A 34 57.71 18.40 29.21
CA ALA A 34 56.99 18.98 28.08
C ALA A 34 56.70 17.94 26.99
N GLU A 35 57.64 17.04 26.71
CA GLU A 35 57.44 15.96 25.74
C GLU A 35 56.43 14.91 26.24
N GLU A 36 56.47 14.56 27.53
CA GLU A 36 55.50 13.66 28.14
C GLU A 36 54.08 14.25 28.07
N GLU A 37 53.90 15.51 28.49
CA GLU A 37 52.62 16.21 28.46
C GLU A 37 52.09 16.36 27.01
N PHE A 38 52.97 16.68 26.06
CA PHE A 38 52.60 16.76 24.64
C PHE A 38 52.03 15.43 24.13
N ASN A 39 52.70 14.32 24.44
CA ASN A 39 52.27 13.00 23.98
C ASN A 39 50.95 12.58 24.62
N ILE A 40 50.75 12.86 25.92
CA ILE A 40 49.50 12.61 26.62
C ILE A 40 48.36 13.41 25.99
N GLU A 41 48.55 14.71 25.79
CA GLU A 41 47.50 15.60 25.31
C GLU A 41 47.15 15.34 23.83
N LYS A 42 48.16 15.08 23.00
CA LYS A 42 47.97 14.60 21.62
C LYS A 42 47.18 13.30 21.61
N GLY A 43 47.54 12.33 22.44
CA GLY A 43 46.81 11.06 22.58
C GLY A 43 45.35 11.28 22.96
N ARG A 44 45.10 12.15 23.95
CA ARG A 44 43.75 12.51 24.41
C ARG A 44 42.91 13.14 23.30
N LEU A 45 43.46 14.09 22.55
CA LEU A 45 42.77 14.76 21.44
C LEU A 45 42.44 13.76 20.33
N VAL A 46 43.39 12.92 19.93
CA VAL A 46 43.18 11.91 18.87
C VAL A 46 42.10 10.91 19.28
N GLN A 47 42.14 10.39 20.51
CA GLN A 47 41.12 9.44 20.99
C GLN A 47 39.74 10.08 21.06
N THR A 48 39.65 11.32 21.55
CA THR A 48 38.37 12.05 21.62
C THR A 48 37.77 12.26 20.23
N GLN A 49 38.57 12.64 19.24
CA GLN A 49 38.07 12.81 17.87
C GLN A 49 37.74 11.47 17.20
N ARG A 50 38.51 10.41 17.47
CA ARG A 50 38.22 9.07 16.97
C ARG A 50 36.86 8.57 17.45
N LEU A 51 36.52 8.77 18.72
CA LEU A 51 35.21 8.41 19.25
C LEU A 51 34.07 9.16 18.55
N LYS A 52 34.23 10.47 18.32
CA LYS A 52 33.24 11.27 17.57
C LYS A 52 33.05 10.76 16.14
N ILE A 53 34.13 10.39 15.47
CA ILE A 53 34.09 9.82 14.12
C ILE A 53 33.35 8.47 14.13
N MET A 54 33.67 7.60 15.10
CA MET A 54 32.99 6.31 15.23
C MET A 54 31.49 6.48 15.45
N GLU A 55 31.07 7.36 16.37
CA GLU A 55 29.66 7.63 16.63
C GLU A 55 28.92 8.18 15.40
N TYR A 56 29.58 9.08 14.64
CA TYR A 56 29.03 9.63 13.41
C TYR A 56 28.79 8.53 12.35
N TYR A 57 29.76 7.65 12.14
CA TYR A 57 29.63 6.56 11.18
C TYR A 57 28.64 5.49 11.63
N GLU A 58 28.55 5.20 12.93
CA GLU A 58 27.55 4.27 13.47
C GLU A 58 26.12 4.79 13.22
N LYS A 59 25.87 6.09 13.44
CA LYS A 59 24.58 6.71 13.12
C LYS A 59 24.28 6.65 11.63
N LYS A 60 25.27 6.95 10.78
CA LYS A 60 25.12 6.92 9.33
C LYS A 60 24.85 5.51 8.80
N GLU A 61 25.51 4.50 9.36
CA GLU A 61 25.27 3.09 9.02
C GLU A 61 23.85 2.65 9.39
N LYS A 62 23.41 2.93 10.62
CA LYS A 62 22.03 2.65 11.06
C LYS A 62 20.99 3.32 10.17
N GLN A 63 21.23 4.57 9.76
CA GLN A 63 20.32 5.30 8.87
C GLN A 63 20.25 4.62 7.48
N ILE A 64 21.38 4.21 6.91
CA ILE A 64 21.42 3.53 5.62
C ILE A 64 20.72 2.17 5.71
N GLU A 65 20.92 1.42 6.80
CA GLU A 65 20.27 0.12 7.00
C GLU A 65 18.74 0.27 7.09
N GLN A 66 18.25 1.27 7.84
CA GLN A 66 16.83 1.58 7.91
C GLN A 66 16.27 1.98 6.54
N GLN A 67 16.96 2.84 5.80
CA GLN A 67 16.54 3.23 4.45
C GLN A 67 16.47 2.03 3.50
N LYS A 68 17.44 1.11 3.55
CA LYS A 68 17.42 -0.14 2.76
C LYS A 68 16.19 -0.99 3.11
N LYS A 69 15.85 -1.13 4.39
CA LYS A 69 14.66 -1.89 4.84
C LYS A 69 13.37 -1.25 4.32
N ILE A 70 13.25 0.08 4.38
CA ILE A 70 12.09 0.82 3.85
C ILE A 70 11.98 0.64 2.33
N GLN A 71 13.09 0.81 1.61
CA GLN A 71 13.11 0.63 0.15
C GLN A 71 12.71 -0.79 -0.26
N MET A 72 13.24 -1.81 0.43
CA MET A 72 12.88 -3.21 0.17
C MET A 72 11.39 -3.45 0.44
N SER A 73 10.88 -2.98 1.57
CA SER A 73 9.45 -3.10 1.92
C SER A 73 8.55 -2.43 0.87
N ASN A 74 8.90 -1.22 0.44
CA ASN A 74 8.16 -0.49 -0.59
C ASN A 74 8.18 -1.25 -1.93
N LEU A 75 9.32 -1.79 -2.33
CA LEU A 75 9.45 -2.56 -3.57
C LEU A 75 8.58 -3.83 -3.54
N LEU A 76 8.60 -4.56 -2.42
CA LEU A 76 7.76 -5.75 -2.22
C LEU A 76 6.27 -5.40 -2.25
N ASN A 77 5.88 -4.31 -1.60
CA ASN A 77 4.48 -3.85 -1.62
C ASN A 77 4.03 -3.44 -3.03
N GLN A 78 4.88 -2.72 -3.77
CA GLN A 78 4.60 -2.38 -5.18
C GLN A 78 4.46 -3.63 -6.05
N ALA A 79 5.32 -4.63 -5.88
CA ALA A 79 5.22 -5.90 -6.60
C ALA A 79 3.89 -6.61 -6.26
N ARG A 80 3.51 -6.66 -4.97
CA ARG A 80 2.23 -7.22 -4.53
C ARG A 80 1.04 -6.51 -5.16
N LEU A 81 1.02 -5.18 -5.16
CA LEU A 81 -0.05 -4.39 -5.78
C LEU A 81 -0.15 -4.61 -7.28
N LYS A 82 0.98 -4.77 -7.98
CA LYS A 82 0.99 -5.12 -9.41
C LYS A 82 0.32 -6.46 -9.68
N VAL A 83 0.61 -7.48 -8.87
CA VAL A 83 -0.03 -8.80 -8.99
C VAL A 83 -1.52 -8.73 -8.71
N LEU A 84 -1.93 -8.01 -7.66
CA LEU A 84 -3.35 -7.84 -7.33
C LEU A 84 -4.10 -7.10 -8.43
N LYS A 85 -3.51 -6.04 -8.99
CA LYS A 85 -4.09 -5.31 -10.11
C LYS A 85 -4.26 -6.20 -11.34
N ALA A 86 -3.21 -6.94 -11.73
CA ALA A 86 -3.29 -7.85 -12.87
C ALA A 86 -4.40 -8.91 -12.67
N ARG A 87 -4.55 -9.44 -11.46
CA ARG A 87 -5.63 -10.38 -11.14
C ARG A 87 -7.02 -9.75 -11.26
N ASP A 88 -7.19 -8.53 -10.76
CA ASP A 88 -8.45 -7.79 -10.85
C ASP A 88 -8.80 -7.46 -12.31
N ASP A 89 -7.81 -7.03 -13.09
CA ASP A 89 -7.96 -6.75 -14.52
C ASP A 89 -8.39 -8.03 -15.28
N MET A 90 -7.77 -9.18 -14.99
CA MET A 90 -8.19 -10.46 -15.59
C MET A 90 -9.63 -10.86 -15.24
N ILE A 91 -10.08 -10.61 -14.01
CA ILE A 91 -11.47 -10.88 -13.61
C ILE A 91 -12.43 -9.94 -14.33
N LYS A 92 -12.07 -8.65 -14.43
CA LYS A 92 -12.86 -7.66 -15.18
C LYS A 92 -12.98 -8.04 -16.65
N ASP A 93 -11.90 -8.46 -17.28
CA ASP A 93 -11.89 -8.90 -18.68
C ASP A 93 -12.78 -10.14 -18.87
N LEU A 94 -12.69 -11.13 -17.97
CA LEU A 94 -13.56 -12.30 -17.99
C LEU A 94 -15.04 -11.94 -17.84
N LEU A 95 -15.37 -11.05 -16.90
CA LEU A 95 -16.75 -10.58 -16.71
C LEU A 95 -17.26 -9.79 -17.91
N ASN A 96 -16.41 -8.97 -18.54
CA ASN A 96 -16.74 -8.25 -19.76
C ASN A 96 -16.99 -9.20 -20.92
N GLU A 97 -16.14 -10.22 -21.09
CA GLU A 97 -16.34 -11.26 -22.11
C GLU A 97 -17.65 -12.04 -21.87
N ALA A 98 -17.94 -12.40 -20.61
CA ALA A 98 -19.20 -13.05 -20.25
C ALA A 98 -20.40 -12.15 -20.58
N ARG A 99 -20.35 -10.85 -20.29
CA ARG A 99 -21.39 -9.88 -20.67
C ARG A 99 -21.57 -9.80 -22.19
N GLN A 100 -20.48 -9.77 -22.96
CA GLN A 100 -20.55 -9.79 -24.43
C GLN A 100 -21.18 -11.09 -24.96
N ARG A 101 -20.83 -12.24 -24.37
CA ARG A 101 -21.46 -13.52 -24.72
C ARG A 101 -22.96 -13.52 -24.40
N MET A 102 -23.37 -12.98 -23.25
CA MET A 102 -24.81 -12.82 -22.92
C MET A 102 -25.52 -11.88 -23.90
N ALA A 103 -24.89 -10.78 -24.31
CA ALA A 103 -25.44 -9.88 -25.31
C ALA A 103 -25.63 -10.57 -26.68
N ASN A 104 -24.79 -11.56 -27.02
CA ASN A 104 -24.98 -12.35 -28.24
C ASN A 104 -26.16 -13.33 -28.14
N ILE A 105 -26.43 -13.89 -26.95
CA ILE A 105 -27.63 -14.73 -26.71
C ILE A 105 -28.89 -13.90 -26.95
N ALA A 106 -28.92 -12.64 -26.50
CA ALA A 106 -30.05 -11.74 -26.71
C ALA A 106 -30.36 -11.46 -28.19
N LYS A 107 -29.39 -11.64 -29.09
CA LYS A 107 -29.57 -11.51 -30.54
C LYS A 107 -30.11 -12.79 -31.19
N ASN A 108 -30.08 -13.93 -30.49
CA ASN A 108 -30.51 -15.21 -31.04
C ASN A 108 -32.04 -15.35 -30.89
N PRO A 109 -32.81 -15.33 -32.01
CA PRO A 109 -34.27 -15.31 -31.96
C PRO A 109 -34.89 -16.62 -31.47
N ASN A 110 -34.12 -17.73 -31.37
CA ASN A 110 -34.64 -19.01 -30.89
C ASN A 110 -34.38 -19.20 -29.38
N GLU A 111 -33.21 -18.78 -28.90
CA GLU A 111 -32.80 -18.99 -27.50
C GLU A 111 -33.33 -17.90 -26.58
N TYR A 112 -33.32 -16.64 -27.03
CA TYR A 112 -33.66 -15.51 -26.18
C TYR A 112 -35.13 -15.48 -25.71
N PRO A 113 -36.15 -15.76 -26.55
CA PRO A 113 -37.53 -15.81 -26.09
C PRO A 113 -37.75 -16.91 -25.04
N THR A 114 -37.13 -18.08 -25.22
CA THR A 114 -37.20 -19.18 -24.25
C THR A 114 -36.58 -18.78 -22.91
N LEU A 115 -35.47 -18.04 -22.93
CA LEU A 115 -34.85 -17.51 -21.72
C LEU A 115 -35.75 -16.48 -21.03
N LEU A 116 -36.33 -15.53 -21.78
CA LEU A 116 -37.25 -14.52 -21.24
C LEU A 116 -38.50 -15.14 -20.61
N GLU A 117 -39.06 -16.18 -21.23
CA GLU A 117 -40.16 -16.94 -20.64
C GLU A 117 -39.79 -17.49 -19.25
N GLY A 118 -38.61 -18.11 -19.11
CA GLY A 118 -38.13 -18.61 -17.83
C GLY A 118 -37.92 -17.52 -16.78
N LEU A 119 -37.29 -16.40 -17.18
CA LEU A 119 -37.00 -15.28 -16.27
C LEU A 119 -38.28 -14.58 -15.77
N VAL A 120 -39.26 -14.37 -16.65
CA VAL A 120 -40.56 -13.79 -16.28
C VAL A 120 -41.28 -14.69 -15.28
N LEU A 121 -41.32 -16.01 -15.53
CA LEU A 121 -41.98 -16.96 -14.63
C LEU A 121 -41.28 -17.02 -13.27
N GLN A 122 -39.93 -17.00 -13.26
CA GLN A 122 -39.14 -16.94 -12.03
C GLN A 122 -39.46 -15.69 -11.21
N GLY A 123 -39.57 -14.52 -11.86
CA GLY A 123 -39.95 -13.28 -11.19
C GLY A 123 -41.33 -13.37 -10.53
N PHE A 124 -42.31 -13.97 -11.21
CA PHE A 124 -43.64 -14.18 -10.62
C PHE A 124 -43.60 -15.07 -9.38
N TYR A 125 -42.82 -16.15 -9.40
CA TYR A 125 -42.66 -17.03 -8.24
C TYR A 125 -41.91 -16.39 -7.07
N GLN A 126 -41.08 -15.39 -7.31
CA GLN A 126 -40.38 -14.66 -6.24
C GLN A 126 -41.25 -13.58 -5.59
N LEU A 127 -42.04 -12.84 -6.38
CA LEU A 127 -42.90 -11.78 -5.86
C LEU A 127 -44.14 -12.31 -5.14
N LEU A 128 -44.81 -13.32 -5.70
CA LEU A 128 -46.07 -13.88 -5.18
C LEU A 128 -47.18 -12.84 -4.94
N GLU A 129 -47.14 -11.71 -5.65
CA GLU A 129 -48.13 -10.63 -5.56
C GLU A 129 -49.29 -10.82 -6.57
N PRO A 130 -50.50 -10.34 -6.28
CA PRO A 130 -51.65 -10.46 -7.18
C PRO A 130 -51.56 -9.51 -8.38
N LYS A 131 -50.79 -8.41 -8.26
CA LYS A 131 -50.62 -7.39 -9.30
C LYS A 131 -49.14 -7.10 -9.48
N VAL A 132 -48.66 -7.22 -10.72
CA VAL A 132 -47.25 -7.16 -11.04
C VAL A 132 -47.03 -6.28 -12.27
N ILE A 133 -45.99 -5.46 -12.22
CA ILE A 133 -45.57 -4.59 -13.32
C ILE A 133 -44.23 -5.10 -13.85
N VAL A 134 -44.13 -5.38 -15.16
CA VAL A 134 -42.90 -5.86 -15.80
C VAL A 134 -42.28 -4.72 -16.60
N ARG A 135 -41.01 -4.42 -16.34
CA ARG A 135 -40.18 -3.51 -17.13
C ARG A 135 -39.21 -4.32 -17.99
N CYS A 136 -39.09 -3.92 -19.24
CA CYS A 136 -38.19 -4.53 -20.21
C CYS A 136 -37.58 -3.47 -21.11
N ARG A 137 -36.65 -3.86 -21.99
CA ARG A 137 -36.14 -2.94 -23.03
C ARG A 137 -37.20 -2.74 -24.11
N LYS A 138 -37.17 -1.58 -24.78
CA LYS A 138 -38.12 -1.25 -25.87
C LYS A 138 -38.16 -2.29 -26.99
N GLU A 139 -37.01 -2.87 -27.30
CA GLU A 139 -36.87 -3.88 -28.36
C GLU A 139 -37.50 -5.24 -27.99
N ASP A 140 -37.63 -5.52 -26.69
CA ASP A 140 -38.05 -6.83 -26.17
C ASP A 140 -39.56 -6.90 -25.87
N VAL A 141 -40.29 -5.78 -25.96
CA VAL A 141 -41.70 -5.65 -25.54
C VAL A 141 -42.59 -6.73 -26.15
N ALA A 142 -42.46 -6.99 -27.45
CA ALA A 142 -43.27 -7.99 -28.13
C ALA A 142 -42.99 -9.41 -27.63
N MET A 143 -41.72 -9.74 -27.35
CA MET A 143 -41.31 -11.04 -26.82
C MET A 143 -41.78 -11.21 -25.38
N VAL A 144 -41.66 -10.16 -24.56
CA VAL A 144 -42.12 -10.16 -23.16
C VAL A 144 -43.64 -10.28 -23.08
N GLN A 145 -44.39 -9.60 -23.95
CA GLN A 145 -45.85 -9.76 -24.04
C GLN A 145 -46.27 -11.20 -24.33
N ALA A 146 -45.55 -11.89 -25.23
CA ALA A 146 -45.79 -13.30 -25.52
C ALA A 146 -45.45 -14.20 -24.31
N ALA A 147 -44.31 -13.95 -23.67
CA ALA A 147 -43.86 -14.69 -22.48
C ALA A 147 -44.84 -14.56 -21.31
N VAL A 148 -45.31 -13.34 -21.02
CA VAL A 148 -46.31 -13.07 -19.97
C VAL A 148 -47.60 -13.87 -20.22
N LYS A 149 -48.14 -13.82 -21.45
CA LYS A 149 -49.37 -14.55 -21.80
C LYS A 149 -49.23 -16.06 -21.59
N LYS A 150 -48.07 -16.62 -21.89
CA LYS A 150 -47.76 -18.05 -21.71
C LYS A 150 -47.60 -18.43 -20.24
N ASN A 151 -47.03 -17.54 -19.42
CA ASN A 151 -46.70 -17.82 -18.02
C ASN A 151 -47.85 -17.62 -17.04
N ILE A 152 -48.85 -16.78 -17.35
CA ILE A 152 -50.05 -16.59 -16.51
C ILE A 152 -50.76 -17.92 -16.17
N PRO A 153 -51.11 -18.80 -17.13
CA PRO A 153 -51.78 -20.06 -16.81
C PRO A 153 -50.89 -20.99 -15.98
N ILE A 154 -49.59 -21.05 -16.28
CA ILE A 154 -48.61 -21.90 -15.57
C ILE A 154 -48.50 -21.47 -14.10
N TYR A 155 -48.39 -20.15 -13.86
CA TYR A 155 -48.35 -19.59 -12.53
C TYR A 155 -49.64 -19.90 -11.75
N LYS A 156 -50.80 -19.71 -12.38
CA LYS A 156 -52.11 -19.97 -11.77
C LYS A 156 -52.29 -21.42 -11.37
N GLU A 157 -51.83 -22.37 -12.20
CA GLU A 157 -51.89 -23.80 -11.88
C GLU A 157 -51.00 -24.17 -10.70
N THR A 158 -49.80 -23.58 -10.65
CA THR A 158 -48.77 -23.91 -9.66
C THR A 158 -49.04 -23.27 -8.30
N VAL A 159 -49.34 -21.96 -8.28
CA VAL A 159 -49.52 -21.17 -7.05
C VAL A 159 -50.99 -21.15 -6.60
N LYS A 160 -51.93 -21.55 -7.46
CA LYS A 160 -53.38 -21.52 -7.21
C LYS A 160 -53.93 -20.11 -6.90
N SER A 161 -53.20 -19.08 -7.33
CA SER A 161 -53.58 -17.68 -7.21
C SER A 161 -53.64 -17.01 -8.58
N ASN A 162 -54.48 -16.00 -8.73
CA ASN A 162 -54.53 -15.20 -9.96
C ASN A 162 -53.46 -14.10 -9.90
N ILE A 163 -52.86 -13.82 -11.06
CA ILE A 163 -51.89 -12.74 -11.23
C ILE A 163 -52.36 -11.82 -12.36
N GLU A 164 -52.42 -10.51 -12.09
CA GLU A 164 -52.64 -9.46 -13.07
C GLU A 164 -51.28 -8.84 -13.43
N VAL A 165 -50.81 -9.07 -14.65
CA VAL A 165 -49.51 -8.58 -15.12
C VAL A 165 -49.72 -7.43 -16.09
N ARG A 166 -49.06 -6.30 -15.85
CA ARG A 166 -49.00 -5.15 -16.75
C ARG A 166 -47.56 -4.90 -17.18
N ILE A 167 -47.34 -4.52 -18.42
CA ILE A 167 -46.02 -4.12 -18.91
C ILE A 167 -45.94 -2.59 -18.84
N ASP A 168 -44.86 -2.06 -18.27
CA ASP A 168 -44.64 -0.61 -18.19
C ASP A 168 -44.26 -0.07 -19.57
N GLU A 169 -45.12 0.75 -20.17
CA GLU A 169 -44.87 1.40 -21.46
C GLU A 169 -44.25 2.80 -21.30
N ASN A 170 -44.13 3.30 -20.07
CA ASN A 170 -43.58 4.63 -19.78
C ASN A 170 -42.12 4.55 -19.34
N ASN A 171 -41.75 3.51 -18.58
CA ASN A 171 -40.39 3.28 -18.10
C ASN A 171 -39.81 1.98 -18.66
N PHE A 172 -38.89 2.12 -19.61
CA PHE A 172 -38.15 1.00 -20.18
C PHE A 172 -36.78 0.85 -19.51
N LEU A 173 -36.26 -0.36 -19.55
CA LEU A 173 -34.88 -0.62 -19.16
C LEU A 173 -33.92 0.15 -20.10
N PRO A 174 -32.79 0.65 -19.56
CA PRO A 174 -31.72 1.25 -20.35
C PRO A 174 -31.25 0.37 -21.52
N SER A 175 -30.88 1.01 -22.63
CA SER A 175 -30.47 0.32 -23.86
C SER A 175 -29.08 -0.32 -23.78
N ASP A 176 -28.28 0.02 -22.76
CA ASP A 176 -26.96 -0.55 -22.50
C ASP A 176 -27.01 -1.92 -21.83
N ILE A 177 -28.17 -2.31 -21.28
CA ILE A 177 -28.38 -3.64 -20.69
C ILE A 177 -28.48 -4.69 -21.81
N SER A 178 -27.86 -5.85 -21.58
CA SER A 178 -27.81 -6.94 -22.57
C SER A 178 -29.13 -7.68 -22.76
N GLY A 179 -30.05 -7.60 -21.80
CA GLY A 179 -31.39 -8.16 -21.85
C GLY A 179 -31.94 -8.50 -20.48
N GLY A 180 -33.19 -8.95 -20.45
CA GLY A 180 -33.87 -9.39 -19.24
C GLY A 180 -35.14 -8.60 -18.96
N VAL A 181 -35.70 -8.84 -17.79
CA VAL A 181 -36.89 -8.16 -17.29
C VAL A 181 -36.65 -7.80 -15.83
N GLU A 182 -37.19 -6.67 -15.40
CA GLU A 182 -37.32 -6.33 -13.99
C GLU A 182 -38.81 -6.41 -13.64
N VAL A 183 -39.11 -7.03 -12.52
CA VAL A 183 -40.48 -7.29 -12.10
C VAL A 183 -40.76 -6.54 -10.79
N TYR A 184 -41.83 -5.77 -10.79
CA TYR A 184 -42.21 -4.86 -9.71
C TYR A 184 -43.56 -5.24 -9.12
N ASN A 185 -43.76 -4.97 -7.82
CA ASN A 185 -45.08 -5.01 -7.22
C ASN A 185 -45.95 -3.82 -7.67
N ALA A 186 -47.25 -3.84 -7.34
CA ALA A 186 -48.19 -2.79 -7.74
C ALA A 186 -47.83 -1.38 -7.23
N ASP A 187 -47.17 -1.29 -6.08
CA ASP A 187 -46.73 -0.03 -5.47
C ASP A 187 -45.38 0.47 -6.04
N ALA A 188 -44.73 -0.34 -6.88
CA ALA A 188 -43.39 -0.10 -7.43
C ALA A 188 -42.27 0.07 -6.38
N ASP A 189 -42.51 -0.39 -5.14
CA ASP A 189 -41.59 -0.31 -4.01
C ASP A 189 -40.58 -1.47 -3.97
N TRP A 190 -40.92 -2.62 -4.57
CA TRP A 190 -40.10 -3.83 -4.54
C TRP A 190 -39.78 -4.32 -5.96
N THR A 191 -38.51 -4.65 -6.21
CA THR A 191 -37.97 -5.04 -7.52
C THR A 191 -37.21 -6.36 -7.46
N PHE A 192 -37.43 -7.25 -8.44
CA PHE A 192 -36.62 -8.44 -8.68
C PHE A 192 -36.18 -8.55 -10.14
#